data_AF-A0A078ATK3-F1
#
_entry.id   AF-A0A078ATK3-F1
#
_cell.length_a   1.000
_cell.length_b   1.000
_cell.length_c   1.000
_cell.angle_alpha   90.00
_cell.angle_beta   90.00
_cell.angle_gamma   90.00
#
_symmetry.space_group_name_H-M   'P 1'
#
loop_
_entity.id
_entity.type
_entity.pdbx_description
1 polymer ?
#
loop_
_entity_poly.entity_id
_entity_poly.type
_entity_poly.pdbx_seq_one_letter_code
_entity_poly.pdbx_strand_id
1 'polypeptide(L)'
;MALQMDKLIALSQIVIYNLQVKEIKAQACYDSDNMPTDALPDICPLDIQDGTNAWMDEYLQQQLNSNNHVYGKGTSIIKEKKTLTYCTNVASFMQNLRPGRTCKYDQQCKSRDCNEKQCRGLIQNSFCNSHDDCAAGLYCRDSINWPYESKCSAQRGQSKNQFQIILLRQYETCTTDYECQNSLFCWYASSTDRKLNQTKCLPMYSQPINTIFGWSTTDRNISRTLELIIDDFELNGKYCQSGLAHPVDVYTARCAVASSVYGYPINSTTGSTLVKPYVCDPTDVNKKCKIIIDTTGLNSTQLQYASQGKRGYVEVFCKCSLAGGSQSNVGFCGSVIGTDDYTNAVASLLNVLQKSKCHTLDRDDLRSQKDPCGIGTKNEEWRFAVEKMFNVTYWQYIQVGSVYSCIYKIFGDSWYNLNLNTAYLLSTSVVIFSVVFGMVSYGSWI
;
A
#
# COMPACT_ATOMS: atom_id res chain seq x y z
N MET A 1 57.02 -0.21 34.13
CA MET A 1 57.67 -1.47 33.71
C MET A 1 56.63 -2.58 33.88
N ALA A 2 56.61 -3.58 32.99
CA ALA A 2 55.59 -4.63 32.83
C ALA A 2 55.26 -5.45 34.12
N LEU A 3 54.24 -6.34 34.18
CA LEU A 3 53.12 -6.66 33.27
C LEU A 3 51.81 -6.13 33.93
N GLN A 4 50.56 -6.62 33.81
CA GLN A 4 49.86 -7.64 32.98
C GLN A 4 48.39 -7.22 32.83
N MET A 5 47.69 -7.66 31.76
CA MET A 5 46.23 -7.70 31.74
C MET A 5 45.74 -8.78 30.76
N ASP A 6 44.88 -9.70 31.24
CA ASP A 6 44.52 -10.90 30.51
C ASP A 6 43.48 -10.69 29.40
N LYS A 7 43.56 -11.53 28.37
CA LYS A 7 42.66 -11.50 27.21
C LYS A 7 41.26 -11.96 27.58
N LEU A 8 40.27 -11.06 27.49
CA LEU A 8 38.87 -11.45 27.37
C LEU A 8 38.49 -11.53 25.89
N ILE A 9 38.52 -12.75 25.35
CA ILE A 9 38.00 -13.07 24.02
C ILE A 9 36.47 -13.12 24.13
N ALA A 10 35.80 -12.05 23.70
CA ALA A 10 34.35 -12.06 23.53
C ALA A 10 33.99 -12.95 22.34
N LEU A 11 33.44 -14.13 22.62
CA LEU A 11 32.88 -15.03 21.61
C LEU A 11 31.69 -14.35 20.94
N SER A 12 31.84 -13.96 19.68
CA SER A 12 30.73 -13.59 18.82
C SER A 12 29.84 -14.81 18.56
N GLN A 13 28.75 -14.93 19.31
CA GLN A 13 27.71 -15.90 18.98
C GLN A 13 27.08 -15.51 17.64
N ILE A 14 27.47 -16.22 16.59
CA ILE A 14 26.76 -16.19 15.31
C ILE A 14 25.41 -16.86 15.54
N VAL A 15 24.36 -16.06 15.73
CA VAL A 15 22.99 -16.57 15.79
C VAL A 15 22.58 -16.93 14.37
N ILE A 16 22.86 -18.19 13.98
CA ILE A 16 22.34 -18.78 12.76
C ILE A 16 20.84 -19.03 12.97
N TYR A 17 20.01 -18.06 12.62
CA TYR A 17 18.57 -18.28 12.51
C TYR A 17 18.33 -19.24 11.35
N ASN A 18 17.96 -20.49 11.68
CA ASN A 18 17.43 -21.44 10.71
C ASN A 18 16.14 -20.86 10.13
N LEU A 19 16.25 -20.22 8.97
CA LEU A 19 15.12 -19.70 8.21
C LEU A 19 14.32 -20.87 7.65
N GLN A 20 13.45 -21.47 8.47
CA GLN A 20 12.57 -22.55 8.03
C GLN A 20 11.46 -21.99 7.14
N VAL A 21 11.81 -21.81 5.87
CA VAL A 21 10.86 -21.64 4.78
C VAL A 21 10.11 -22.95 4.62
N LYS A 22 8.93 -23.05 5.20
CA LYS A 22 8.07 -24.22 5.03
C LYS A 22 7.40 -24.13 3.66
N GLU A 23 7.76 -25.03 2.76
CA GLU A 23 7.12 -25.17 1.46
C GLU A 23 5.65 -25.57 1.68
N ILE A 24 4.72 -24.63 1.51
CA ILE A 24 3.31 -24.98 1.34
C ILE A 24 3.13 -25.28 -0.13
N LYS A 25 3.07 -26.57 -0.46
CA LYS A 25 2.53 -26.99 -1.75
C LYS A 25 1.06 -26.59 -1.76
N ALA A 26 0.71 -25.55 -2.51
CA ALA A 26 -0.68 -25.33 -2.87
C ALA A 26 -1.14 -26.58 -3.62
N GLN A 27 -1.90 -27.42 -2.93
CA GLN A 27 -2.49 -28.60 -3.52
C GLN A 27 -3.36 -28.12 -4.67
N ALA A 28 -3.11 -28.63 -5.88
CA ALA A 28 -3.74 -28.11 -7.08
C ALA A 28 -5.26 -28.06 -6.88
N CYS A 29 -5.90 -26.96 -7.29
CA CYS A 29 -7.35 -26.96 -7.49
C CYS A 29 -7.61 -28.01 -8.58
N TYR A 30 -8.00 -29.22 -8.16
CA TYR A 30 -8.06 -30.37 -9.04
C TYR A 30 -9.12 -30.15 -10.11
N ASP A 31 -8.71 -30.36 -11.36
CA ASP A 31 -9.63 -30.41 -12.50
C ASP A 31 -10.50 -31.67 -12.36
N SER A 32 -11.80 -31.53 -12.59
CA SER A 32 -12.79 -32.53 -12.18
C SER A 32 -13.05 -33.55 -13.28
N ASP A 33 -12.46 -34.74 -13.16
CA ASP A 33 -12.94 -35.95 -13.85
C ASP A 33 -12.94 -37.14 -12.87
N ASN A 34 -14.15 -37.51 -12.43
CA ASN A 34 -14.50 -38.61 -11.51
C ASN A 34 -14.25 -38.39 -9.99
N MET A 35 -15.25 -37.85 -9.29
CA MET A 35 -15.68 -38.43 -8.00
C MET A 35 -17.21 -38.31 -7.79
N PRO A 36 -17.81 -39.19 -6.97
CA PRO A 36 -19.27 -39.28 -6.81
C PRO A 36 -19.84 -38.22 -5.85
N THR A 37 -21.17 -38.22 -5.77
CA THR A 37 -22.02 -37.31 -4.98
C THR A 37 -21.70 -37.27 -3.47
N ASP A 38 -22.02 -36.12 -2.88
CA ASP A 38 -22.22 -35.88 -1.45
C ASP A 38 -20.97 -35.74 -0.55
N ALA A 39 -20.12 -34.78 -0.90
CA ALA A 39 -19.34 -34.02 0.09
C ALA A 39 -19.33 -32.52 -0.28
N LEU A 40 -19.46 -31.64 0.72
CA LEU A 40 -19.30 -30.19 0.54
C LEU A 40 -17.87 -29.89 0.06
N PRO A 41 -17.65 -28.90 -0.83
CA PRO A 41 -16.30 -28.59 -1.31
C PRO A 41 -15.47 -28.04 -0.15
N ASP A 42 -14.45 -28.81 0.25
CA ASP A 42 -13.55 -28.42 1.31
C ASP A 42 -12.84 -27.10 0.97
N ILE A 43 -12.76 -26.27 2.00
CA ILE A 43 -12.05 -24.99 2.04
C ILE A 43 -10.60 -25.22 1.60
N CYS A 44 -10.00 -24.25 0.90
CA CYS A 44 -8.57 -24.28 0.57
C CYS A 44 -7.76 -24.74 1.79
N PRO A 45 -6.96 -25.84 1.71
CA PRO A 45 -6.29 -26.45 2.86
C PRO A 45 -5.06 -25.65 3.28
N LEU A 46 -5.30 -24.40 3.65
CA LEU A 46 -4.40 -23.50 4.34
C LEU A 46 -4.83 -23.53 5.80
N ASP A 47 -4.27 -24.48 6.54
CA ASP A 47 -4.47 -24.57 7.97
C ASP A 47 -3.69 -23.44 8.67
N ILE A 48 -4.35 -22.28 8.80
CA ILE A 48 -3.79 -21.05 9.40
C ILE A 48 -4.10 -21.01 10.92
N GLN A 49 -4.63 -22.09 11.52
CA GLN A 49 -5.19 -22.08 12.89
C GLN A 49 -4.21 -21.59 13.97
N ASP A 50 -2.90 -21.81 13.81
CA ASP A 50 -1.89 -21.47 14.83
C ASP A 50 -1.43 -20.00 14.83
N GLY A 51 -1.72 -19.22 13.78
CA GLY A 51 -1.26 -17.82 13.68
C GLY A 51 0.26 -17.59 13.68
N THR A 52 1.06 -18.67 13.57
CA THR A 52 2.54 -18.67 13.58
C THR A 52 3.16 -18.18 12.27
N ASN A 53 2.36 -18.16 11.21
CA ASN A 53 2.75 -17.89 9.83
C ASN A 53 2.04 -16.64 9.31
N ALA A 54 2.77 -15.73 8.68
CA ALA A 54 2.21 -14.61 7.93
C ALA A 54 2.51 -14.74 6.43
N TRP A 55 1.62 -14.16 5.63
CA TRP A 55 1.63 -14.23 4.17
C TRP A 55 2.59 -13.22 3.53
N MET A 56 3.26 -13.63 2.46
CA MET A 56 3.95 -12.69 1.57
C MET A 56 2.96 -11.92 0.72
N ASP A 57 3.33 -10.70 0.38
CA ASP A 57 2.61 -9.80 -0.51
C ASP A 57 2.55 -10.35 -1.95
N GLU A 58 1.34 -10.50 -2.49
CA GLU A 58 1.08 -10.92 -3.87
C GLU A 58 1.71 -9.94 -4.88
N TYR A 59 1.72 -8.63 -4.56
CA TYR A 59 2.27 -7.60 -5.42
C TYR A 59 3.77 -7.82 -5.69
N LEU A 60 4.54 -8.22 -4.67
CA LEU A 60 5.95 -8.59 -4.82
C LEU A 60 6.14 -9.90 -5.59
N GLN A 61 5.21 -10.88 -5.48
CA GLN A 61 5.24 -12.07 -6.35
C GLN A 61 4.94 -11.76 -7.83
N GLN A 62 4.17 -10.70 -8.11
CA GLN A 62 3.89 -10.26 -9.48
C GLN A 62 5.07 -9.52 -10.15
N GLN A 63 6.02 -8.95 -9.37
CA GLN A 63 7.08 -8.06 -9.90
C GLN A 63 8.42 -8.73 -10.28
N LEU A 64 8.56 -10.06 -10.23
CA LEU A 64 9.77 -10.72 -10.76
C LEU A 64 9.74 -10.79 -12.29
N ASN A 65 10.28 -9.75 -12.92
CA ASN A 65 10.39 -9.57 -14.37
C ASN A 65 10.92 -10.81 -15.10
N SER A 66 10.15 -11.29 -16.09
CA SER A 66 10.64 -12.21 -17.11
C SER A 66 11.49 -11.45 -18.13
N ASN A 67 12.78 -11.26 -17.82
CA ASN A 67 13.78 -10.58 -18.66
C ASN A 67 14.16 -11.39 -19.93
N ASN A 68 13.20 -11.90 -20.71
CA ASN A 68 13.50 -12.56 -21.98
C ASN A 68 12.38 -12.40 -23.02
N HIS A 69 12.65 -11.58 -24.02
CA HIS A 69 11.75 -11.28 -25.15
C HIS A 69 11.70 -12.38 -26.23
N VAL A 70 12.36 -13.52 -25.99
CA VAL A 70 12.77 -14.50 -27.02
C VAL A 70 11.90 -15.77 -27.06
N TYR A 71 11.18 -16.10 -25.97
CA TYR A 71 10.40 -17.34 -25.89
C TYR A 71 8.91 -17.14 -26.19
N GLY A 72 8.42 -17.86 -27.20
CA GLY A 72 7.05 -17.78 -27.69
C GLY A 72 5.99 -18.41 -26.77
N LYS A 73 4.73 -18.29 -27.20
CA LYS A 73 3.55 -18.86 -26.51
C LYS A 73 3.71 -20.36 -26.25
N GLY A 74 3.59 -20.81 -25.00
CA GLY A 74 3.33 -22.22 -24.68
C GLY A 74 3.86 -22.72 -23.34
N THR A 75 5.15 -22.55 -23.06
CA THR A 75 5.85 -23.28 -21.98
C THR A 75 6.41 -22.34 -20.91
N SER A 76 5.52 -21.73 -20.12
CA SER A 76 5.95 -20.93 -18.98
C SER A 76 6.39 -21.82 -17.81
N ILE A 77 7.70 -21.94 -17.60
CA ILE A 77 8.33 -22.47 -16.36
C ILE A 77 7.84 -21.71 -15.11
N ILE A 78 7.27 -20.51 -15.30
CA ILE A 78 6.69 -19.68 -14.23
C ILE A 78 5.30 -20.21 -13.81
N LYS A 79 4.58 -20.98 -14.66
CA LYS A 79 3.24 -21.53 -14.33
C LYS A 79 3.30 -22.52 -13.15
N GLU A 80 4.40 -23.26 -13.00
CA GLU A 80 4.66 -24.16 -11.87
C GLU A 80 5.29 -23.46 -10.65
N LYS A 81 5.83 -22.25 -10.81
CA LYS A 81 6.42 -21.48 -9.69
C LYS A 81 5.44 -20.49 -9.03
N LYS A 82 4.28 -20.23 -9.65
CA LYS A 82 3.22 -19.36 -9.11
C LYS A 82 2.31 -20.05 -8.07
N THR A 83 2.53 -21.32 -7.77
CA THR A 83 1.76 -22.11 -6.78
C THR A 83 2.47 -22.28 -5.44
N LEU A 84 3.71 -21.78 -5.30
CA LEU A 84 4.45 -21.86 -4.04
C LEU A 84 4.28 -20.57 -3.23
N THR A 85 3.30 -20.59 -2.34
CA THR A 85 3.22 -19.59 -1.26
C THR A 85 4.25 -19.94 -0.19
N TYR A 86 5.12 -18.99 0.12
CA TYR A 86 6.04 -19.10 1.24
C TYR A 86 5.46 -18.38 2.45
N CYS A 87 5.09 -19.14 3.48
CA CYS A 87 4.86 -18.55 4.79
C CYS A 87 6.19 -18.18 5.42
N THR A 88 6.27 -16.96 5.97
CA THR A 88 7.41 -16.53 6.80
C THR A 88 6.94 -16.37 8.25
N ASN A 89 7.85 -16.65 9.18
CA ASN A 89 7.58 -16.51 10.61
C ASN A 89 7.17 -15.05 10.91
N VAL A 90 6.12 -14.86 11.71
CA VAL A 90 5.63 -13.52 12.09
C VAL A 90 6.73 -12.63 12.69
N ALA A 91 7.74 -13.21 13.37
CA ALA A 91 8.90 -12.49 13.87
C ALA A 91 9.75 -11.85 12.76
N SER A 92 9.86 -12.47 11.58
CA SER A 92 10.55 -11.90 10.40
C SER A 92 9.79 -10.71 9.83
N PHE A 93 8.45 -10.72 9.88
CA PHE A 93 7.59 -9.57 9.56
C PHE A 93 7.56 -8.47 10.64
N MET A 94 8.35 -8.62 11.70
CA MET A 94 8.53 -7.65 12.78
C MET A 94 10.00 -7.19 12.87
N GLN A 95 10.71 -7.20 11.74
CA GLN A 95 12.07 -6.67 11.59
C GLN A 95 12.05 -5.38 10.76
N ASN A 96 13.08 -4.56 10.91
CA ASN A 96 13.22 -3.25 10.25
C ASN A 96 12.06 -2.28 10.50
N LEU A 97 11.42 -2.40 11.68
CA LEU A 97 10.40 -1.47 12.14
C LEU A 97 10.96 -0.04 12.18
N ARG A 98 10.21 0.90 11.61
CA ARG A 98 10.62 2.30 11.50
C ARG A 98 10.35 3.09 12.79
N PRO A 99 10.96 4.27 12.97
CA PRO A 99 10.75 5.09 14.15
C PRO A 99 9.27 5.41 14.42
N GLY A 100 8.85 5.20 15.67
CA GLY A 100 7.46 5.33 16.14
C GLY A 100 6.66 4.00 16.21
N ARG A 101 7.13 2.93 15.57
CA ARG A 101 6.49 1.60 15.60
C ARG A 101 6.69 0.88 16.94
N THR A 102 5.77 -0.01 17.30
CA THR A 102 5.82 -0.80 18.55
C THR A 102 6.86 -1.91 18.43
N CYS A 103 7.75 -2.02 19.41
CA CYS A 103 8.81 -3.04 19.46
C CYS A 103 8.89 -3.73 20.84
N LYS A 104 9.51 -4.92 20.86
CA LYS A 104 9.87 -5.67 22.07
C LYS A 104 11.38 -5.70 22.29
N TYR A 105 12.16 -5.69 21.21
CA TYR A 105 13.62 -5.77 21.22
C TYR A 105 14.24 -4.81 20.22
N ASP A 106 15.42 -4.28 20.53
CA ASP A 106 16.20 -3.36 19.68
C ASP A 106 16.34 -3.87 18.24
N GLN A 107 16.64 -5.16 18.07
CA GLN A 107 16.87 -5.81 16.77
C GLN A 107 15.65 -5.78 15.83
N GLN A 108 14.46 -5.49 16.35
CA GLN A 108 13.25 -5.30 15.53
C GLN A 108 13.24 -3.94 14.84
N CYS A 109 13.86 -2.92 15.46
CA CYS A 109 13.91 -1.56 14.95
C CYS A 109 15.04 -1.39 13.94
N LYS A 110 14.77 -0.67 12.84
CA LYS A 110 15.80 -0.36 11.83
C LYS A 110 16.96 0.46 12.41
N SER A 111 16.67 1.32 13.40
CA SER A 111 17.63 2.07 14.20
C SER A 111 18.42 1.25 15.23
N ARG A 112 17.97 0.02 15.54
CA ARG A 112 18.46 -0.80 16.65
C ARG A 112 18.30 -0.16 18.04
N ASP A 113 17.27 0.65 18.25
CA ASP A 113 16.92 1.26 19.53
C ASP A 113 15.40 1.12 19.81
N CYS A 114 15.05 0.23 20.75
CA CYS A 114 13.69 -0.03 21.21
C CYS A 114 13.46 0.50 22.63
N ASN A 115 13.33 1.82 22.75
CA ASN A 115 13.12 2.51 24.02
C ASN A 115 11.61 2.69 24.31
N GLU A 116 11.17 2.43 25.55
CA GLU A 116 9.75 2.54 25.95
C GLU A 116 8.77 1.70 25.09
N LYS A 117 9.25 0.57 24.53
CA LYS A 117 8.52 -0.29 23.56
C LYS A 117 8.22 0.41 22.22
N GLN A 118 8.94 1.48 21.88
CA GLN A 118 8.84 2.17 20.60
C GLN A 118 10.21 2.26 19.93
N CYS A 119 10.25 2.05 18.61
CA CYS A 119 11.48 2.28 17.85
C CYS A 119 11.81 3.77 17.86
N ARG A 120 12.98 4.15 18.37
CA ARG A 120 13.46 5.53 18.31
C ARG A 120 14.22 5.75 17.01
N GLY A 121 14.11 6.96 16.48
CA GLY A 121 14.96 7.45 15.41
C GLY A 121 15.84 8.59 15.91
N LEU A 122 16.80 8.98 15.10
CA LEU A 122 17.69 10.11 15.36
C LEU A 122 16.90 11.41 15.52
N ILE A 123 17.34 12.24 16.48
CA ILE A 123 16.72 13.52 16.80
C ILE A 123 17.05 14.60 15.77
N GLN A 124 16.36 15.74 15.84
CA GLN A 124 16.60 16.86 14.93
C GLN A 124 18.07 17.34 15.00
N ASN A 125 18.66 17.61 13.84
CA ASN A 125 20.05 17.98 13.58
C ASN A 125 21.12 16.87 13.77
N SER A 126 20.74 15.65 14.16
CA SER A 126 21.64 14.49 14.11
C SER A 126 21.98 14.09 12.67
N PHE A 127 23.20 13.57 12.47
CA PHE A 127 23.68 13.02 11.19
C PHE A 127 22.93 11.74 10.83
N CYS A 128 22.44 11.66 9.60
CA CYS A 128 21.70 10.52 9.06
C CYS A 128 22.23 10.11 7.69
N ASN A 129 22.00 8.86 7.29
CA ASN A 129 22.32 8.33 5.97
C ASN A 129 21.05 8.10 5.12
N SER A 130 19.92 7.83 5.77
CA SER A 130 18.63 7.56 5.12
C SER A 130 17.48 8.23 5.87
N HIS A 131 16.35 8.48 5.20
CA HIS A 131 15.19 9.06 5.87
C HIS A 131 14.67 8.17 7.02
N ASP A 132 14.76 6.83 6.89
CA ASP A 132 14.37 5.86 7.94
C ASP A 132 15.16 6.02 9.25
N ASP A 133 16.34 6.64 9.21
CA ASP A 133 17.18 6.82 10.40
C ASP A 133 16.58 7.86 11.36
N CYS A 134 15.77 8.79 10.85
CA CYS A 134 15.25 9.94 11.59
C CYS A 134 13.95 9.63 12.35
N ALA A 135 13.74 10.27 13.51
CA ALA A 135 12.52 10.11 14.28
C ALA A 135 11.26 10.50 13.48
N ALA A 136 10.10 9.93 13.84
CA ALA A 136 8.84 10.24 13.18
C ALA A 136 8.53 11.75 13.21
N GLY A 137 8.06 12.29 12.07
CA GLY A 137 7.92 13.74 11.87
C GLY A 137 9.20 14.46 11.46
N LEU A 138 10.33 13.75 11.30
CA LEU A 138 11.56 14.25 10.70
C LEU A 138 11.81 13.56 9.34
N TYR A 139 12.80 14.03 8.61
CA TYR A 139 13.35 13.39 7.42
C TYR A 139 14.85 13.66 7.32
N CYS A 140 15.61 12.76 6.71
CA CYS A 140 17.03 13.02 6.45
C CYS A 140 17.16 14.05 5.31
N ARG A 141 17.76 15.21 5.58
CA ARG A 141 17.95 16.29 4.59
C ARG A 141 19.42 16.40 4.22
N ASP A 142 19.71 16.22 2.94
CA ASP A 142 21.06 16.39 2.39
C ASP A 142 21.49 17.86 2.43
N SER A 143 22.73 18.12 2.81
CA SER A 143 23.34 19.45 2.71
C SER A 143 23.85 19.66 1.29
N ILE A 144 23.49 20.78 0.67
CA ILE A 144 24.10 21.23 -0.59
C ILE A 144 25.51 21.80 -0.41
N ASN A 145 25.92 22.07 0.83
CA ASN A 145 27.23 22.63 1.16
C ASN A 145 28.16 21.51 1.64
N TRP A 146 29.39 21.50 1.13
CA TRP A 146 30.47 20.63 1.60
C TRP A 146 30.66 20.77 3.13
N PRO A 147 30.82 19.67 3.91
CA PRO A 147 31.10 18.30 3.46
C PRO A 147 29.86 17.43 3.16
N TYR A 148 28.75 18.05 2.71
CA TYR A 148 27.52 17.37 2.26
C TYR A 148 26.84 16.52 3.34
N GLU A 149 26.96 16.95 4.60
CA GLU A 149 26.42 16.25 5.77
C GLU A 149 24.88 16.22 5.75
N SER A 150 24.31 15.03 5.58
CA SER A 150 22.86 14.84 5.69
C SER A 150 22.42 14.82 7.17
N LYS A 151 21.39 15.60 7.51
CA LYS A 151 20.92 15.79 8.90
C LYS A 151 19.41 15.72 9.03
N CYS A 152 18.93 15.07 10.10
CA CYS A 152 17.52 14.94 10.38
C CYS A 152 16.87 16.31 10.59
N SER A 153 15.92 16.65 9.73
CA SER A 153 15.23 17.94 9.68
C SER A 153 13.73 17.74 9.89
N ALA A 154 13.04 18.71 10.48
CA ALA A 154 11.59 18.63 10.67
C ALA A 154 10.85 18.67 9.33
N GLN A 155 9.81 17.84 9.20
CA GLN A 155 8.99 17.79 7.98
C GLN A 155 8.25 19.12 7.74
N ARG A 156 8.19 19.48 6.45
CA ARG A 156 7.45 20.62 5.91
C ARG A 156 5.96 20.43 6.11
N GLY A 157 5.26 21.51 6.44
CA GLY A 157 3.85 21.46 6.89
C GLY A 157 3.65 21.51 8.41
N GLN A 158 4.63 21.06 9.23
CA GLN A 158 4.48 21.03 10.69
C GLN A 158 4.35 22.44 11.31
N SER A 159 3.12 22.88 11.61
CA SER A 159 2.93 24.09 12.40
C SER A 159 3.20 23.82 13.88
N LYS A 160 4.29 24.41 14.40
CA LYS A 160 4.57 24.45 15.85
C LYS A 160 3.60 25.37 16.62
N ASN A 161 2.85 26.25 15.93
CA ASN A 161 1.87 27.15 16.53
C ASN A 161 0.46 26.80 16.02
N GLN A 162 -0.36 26.26 16.93
CA GLN A 162 -1.64 25.62 16.61
C GLN A 162 -2.73 26.55 16.06
N PHE A 163 -2.57 27.88 16.14
CA PHE A 163 -3.71 28.82 16.03
C PHE A 163 -3.70 29.82 14.86
N GLN A 164 -2.65 29.93 14.04
CA GLN A 164 -2.66 31.00 13.00
C GLN A 164 -1.93 30.74 11.67
N ILE A 165 -1.23 29.62 11.47
CA ILE A 165 -0.54 29.35 10.19
C ILE A 165 -0.66 27.87 9.78
N ILE A 166 -1.86 27.45 9.39
CA ILE A 166 -2.09 26.16 8.69
C ILE A 166 -2.01 26.35 7.16
N LEU A 167 -2.54 27.47 6.64
CA LEU A 167 -2.60 27.74 5.20
C LEU A 167 -1.26 28.11 4.54
N LEU A 168 -0.29 28.71 5.26
CA LEU A 168 0.99 29.16 4.66
C LEU A 168 2.11 28.10 4.68
N ARG A 169 1.89 26.91 5.29
CA ARG A 169 2.89 25.82 5.31
C ARG A 169 2.59 24.71 4.30
N GLN A 170 1.36 24.63 3.83
CA GLN A 170 1.09 24.07 2.51
C GLN A 170 1.85 24.94 1.48
N TYR A 171 2.31 24.35 0.39
CA TYR A 171 3.08 25.03 -0.66
C TYR A 171 4.53 25.44 -0.33
N GLU A 172 5.09 25.03 0.82
CA GLU A 172 6.56 25.00 0.98
C GLU A 172 7.18 24.13 -0.12
N THR A 173 8.35 24.52 -0.66
CA THR A 173 9.05 23.71 -1.70
C THR A 173 9.38 22.30 -1.19
N CYS A 174 9.74 21.38 -2.07
CA CYS A 174 10.23 20.05 -1.69
C CYS A 174 10.93 19.38 -2.88
N THR A 175 11.73 18.35 -2.61
CA THR A 175 12.39 17.51 -3.62
C THR A 175 11.88 16.07 -3.58
N THR A 176 11.47 15.58 -2.40
CA THR A 176 10.88 14.25 -2.19
C THR A 176 9.63 14.31 -1.31
N ASP A 177 8.78 13.29 -1.43
CA ASP A 177 7.59 13.09 -0.58
C ASP A 177 7.93 13.05 0.92
N TYR A 178 9.12 12.59 1.28
CA TYR A 178 9.55 12.40 2.68
C TYR A 178 9.81 13.72 3.40
N GLU A 179 10.03 14.80 2.65
CA GLU A 179 10.11 16.15 3.24
C GLU A 179 8.76 16.63 3.76
N CYS A 180 7.65 16.07 3.27
CA CYS A 180 6.30 16.48 3.60
C CYS A 180 5.70 15.61 4.72
N GLN A 181 4.76 16.18 5.48
CA GLN A 181 3.95 15.43 6.45
C GLN A 181 3.11 14.32 5.81
N ASN A 182 2.64 13.36 6.62
CA ASN A 182 1.84 12.20 6.20
C ASN A 182 0.63 12.50 5.32
N SER A 183 -0.08 13.61 5.53
CA SER A 183 -1.24 14.05 4.73
C SER A 183 -0.88 14.95 3.54
N LEU A 184 0.42 15.09 3.24
CA LEU A 184 0.97 15.91 2.17
C LEU A 184 1.85 15.05 1.25
N PHE A 185 2.03 15.49 0.00
CA PHE A 185 2.95 14.88 -0.96
C PHE A 185 3.65 15.94 -1.81
N CYS A 186 4.77 15.60 -2.44
CA CYS A 186 5.67 16.55 -3.09
C CYS A 186 5.37 16.69 -4.59
N TRP A 187 4.65 17.76 -4.99
CA TRP A 187 4.14 17.89 -6.36
C TRP A 187 4.10 19.34 -6.89
N TYR A 188 3.79 19.50 -8.17
CA TYR A 188 3.73 20.80 -8.83
C TYR A 188 2.40 21.50 -8.53
N ALA A 189 2.43 22.55 -7.71
CA ALA A 189 1.23 23.30 -7.32
C ALA A 189 0.53 24.01 -8.51
N SER A 190 1.30 24.34 -9.56
CA SER A 190 0.82 25.06 -10.74
C SER A 190 1.58 24.65 -12.00
N SER A 191 1.06 25.02 -13.18
CA SER A 191 1.78 24.81 -14.43
C SER A 191 3.03 25.70 -14.56
N THR A 192 3.09 26.84 -13.86
CA THR A 192 4.32 27.64 -13.71
C THR A 192 5.37 26.89 -12.91
N ASP A 193 4.98 26.32 -11.76
CA ASP A 193 5.85 25.48 -10.93
C ASP A 193 6.38 24.27 -11.73
N ARG A 194 5.53 23.63 -12.56
CA ARG A 194 5.96 22.57 -13.47
C ARG A 194 6.99 23.04 -14.49
N LYS A 195 6.78 24.19 -15.13
CA LYS A 195 7.73 24.78 -16.10
C LYS A 195 9.07 25.15 -15.47
N LEU A 196 9.07 25.55 -14.21
CA LEU A 196 10.28 25.85 -13.42
C LEU A 196 10.90 24.59 -12.75
N ASN A 197 10.26 23.42 -12.91
CA ASN A 197 10.58 22.18 -12.21
C ASN A 197 10.64 22.32 -10.66
N GLN A 198 9.78 23.14 -10.09
CA GLN A 198 9.68 23.38 -8.64
C GLN A 198 8.51 22.59 -8.04
N THR A 199 8.82 21.56 -7.25
CA THR A 199 7.81 20.83 -6.47
C THR A 199 7.59 21.46 -5.08
N LYS A 200 6.39 21.27 -4.54
CA LYS A 200 5.89 21.83 -3.27
C LYS A 200 5.07 20.80 -2.51
N CYS A 201 5.02 20.87 -1.17
CA CYS A 201 4.18 20.00 -0.37
C CYS A 201 2.70 20.38 -0.53
N LEU A 202 1.93 19.52 -1.20
CA LEU A 202 0.51 19.67 -1.47
C LEU A 202 -0.33 18.74 -0.59
N PRO A 203 -1.53 19.16 -0.13
CA PRO A 203 -2.43 18.30 0.63
C PRO A 203 -3.00 17.15 -0.22
N MET A 204 -2.89 15.92 0.30
CA MET A 204 -3.42 14.72 -0.35
C MET A 204 -4.95 14.68 -0.30
N TYR A 205 -5.56 14.16 -1.37
CA TYR A 205 -6.98 13.85 -1.55
C TYR A 205 -7.97 14.93 -1.10
N SER A 206 -7.57 16.20 -1.19
CA SER A 206 -8.26 17.32 -0.54
C SER A 206 -8.97 18.26 -1.49
N GLN A 207 -8.54 18.33 -2.75
CA GLN A 207 -9.02 19.34 -3.69
C GLN A 207 -10.31 18.92 -4.39
N PRO A 208 -11.27 19.86 -4.54
CA PRO A 208 -12.51 19.60 -5.25
C PRO A 208 -12.27 19.36 -6.75
N ILE A 209 -13.29 18.82 -7.41
CA ILE A 209 -13.35 18.64 -8.85
C ILE A 209 -13.10 19.99 -9.55
N ASN A 210 -12.40 19.98 -10.68
CA ASN A 210 -11.96 21.14 -11.47
C ASN A 210 -10.87 22.03 -10.86
N THR A 211 -10.33 21.75 -9.67
CA THR A 211 -9.10 22.42 -9.20
C THR A 211 -7.94 22.18 -10.17
N ILE A 212 -7.28 23.25 -10.62
CA ILE A 212 -6.18 23.23 -11.60
C ILE A 212 -4.82 23.23 -10.89
N PHE A 213 -3.86 22.45 -11.40
CA PHE A 213 -2.49 22.34 -10.86
C PHE A 213 -1.47 21.88 -11.91
N GLY A 214 -0.23 21.60 -11.53
CA GLY A 214 0.82 21.16 -12.45
C GLY A 214 0.76 19.65 -12.77
N TRP A 215 0.73 19.29 -14.06
CA TRP A 215 0.81 17.91 -14.54
C TRP A 215 2.25 17.43 -14.70
N SER A 216 2.52 16.18 -14.33
CA SER A 216 3.73 15.46 -14.75
C SER A 216 3.46 13.97 -14.90
N THR A 217 4.11 13.33 -15.84
CA THR A 217 4.24 11.86 -15.88
C THR A 217 5.11 11.37 -14.72
N THR A 218 4.92 10.10 -14.36
CA THR A 218 5.74 9.30 -13.45
C THR A 218 7.19 9.23 -13.92
N ASP A 219 7.39 8.82 -15.18
CA ASP A 219 8.68 8.93 -15.86
C ASP A 219 8.88 10.36 -16.38
N ARG A 220 9.80 11.09 -15.75
CA ARG A 220 10.16 12.47 -16.12
C ARG A 220 11.12 12.55 -17.32
N ASN A 221 11.74 11.44 -17.71
CA ASN A 221 12.78 11.39 -18.75
C ASN A 221 12.23 11.00 -20.13
N ILE A 222 11.01 10.44 -20.19
CA ILE A 222 10.43 9.95 -21.44
C ILE A 222 9.36 10.91 -21.98
N SER A 223 9.50 11.30 -23.24
CA SER A 223 8.55 12.12 -24.01
C SER A 223 7.23 11.40 -24.38
N ARG A 224 6.70 10.51 -23.52
CA ARG A 224 5.44 9.76 -23.70
C ARG A 224 4.20 10.65 -23.47
N THR A 225 4.11 11.77 -24.16
CA THR A 225 3.00 12.73 -23.98
C THR A 225 1.63 12.20 -24.42
N LEU A 226 1.57 11.06 -25.12
CA LEU A 226 0.36 10.43 -25.67
C LEU A 226 0.02 9.06 -25.04
N GLU A 227 1.02 8.38 -24.46
CA GLU A 227 0.89 7.04 -23.86
C GLU A 227 0.95 7.11 -22.34
N LEU A 228 -0.10 7.69 -21.76
CA LEU A 228 -0.27 7.74 -20.31
C LEU A 228 -0.60 6.35 -19.75
N ILE A 229 -0.06 6.06 -18.57
CA ILE A 229 -0.34 4.85 -17.79
C ILE A 229 -1.14 5.19 -16.53
N ILE A 230 -1.79 4.20 -15.90
CA ILE A 230 -2.60 4.42 -14.69
C ILE A 230 -1.84 5.15 -13.58
N ASP A 231 -0.57 4.81 -13.38
CA ASP A 231 0.31 5.42 -12.37
C ASP A 231 0.43 6.95 -12.55
N ASP A 232 0.36 7.47 -13.79
CA ASP A 232 0.34 8.92 -14.04
C ASP A 232 -0.95 9.57 -13.50
N PHE A 233 -2.09 8.92 -13.71
CA PHE A 233 -3.39 9.38 -13.21
C PHE A 233 -3.50 9.26 -11.69
N GLU A 234 -2.99 8.18 -11.10
CA GLU A 234 -2.95 7.96 -9.64
C GLU A 234 -2.01 8.96 -8.95
N LEU A 235 -0.79 9.18 -9.48
CA LEU A 235 0.19 10.07 -8.87
C LEU A 235 -0.25 11.55 -8.88
N ASN A 236 -0.80 12.03 -9.99
CA ASN A 236 -1.40 13.38 -10.04
C ASN A 236 -2.72 13.40 -9.24
N GLY A 237 -3.49 12.30 -9.29
CA GLY A 237 -4.75 12.11 -8.58
C GLY A 237 -4.64 12.21 -7.06
N LYS A 238 -3.43 12.01 -6.49
CA LYS A 238 -3.14 12.27 -5.06
C LYS A 238 -3.51 13.67 -4.58
N TYR A 239 -3.65 14.69 -5.44
CA TYR A 239 -4.11 16.03 -5.01
C TYR A 239 -5.65 16.10 -4.82
N CYS A 240 -6.39 15.22 -5.47
CA CYS A 240 -7.81 15.36 -5.76
C CYS A 240 -8.69 14.48 -4.86
N GLN A 241 -9.85 14.99 -4.42
CA GLN A 241 -10.80 14.22 -3.59
C GLN A 241 -11.25 12.91 -4.23
N SER A 242 -11.39 12.89 -5.56
CA SER A 242 -11.72 11.71 -6.36
C SER A 242 -10.58 10.70 -6.50
N GLY A 243 -9.36 11.09 -6.11
CA GLY A 243 -8.15 10.34 -6.42
C GLY A 243 -7.77 10.32 -7.91
N LEU A 244 -8.43 11.13 -8.76
CA LEU A 244 -8.21 11.17 -10.22
C LEU A 244 -7.92 12.59 -10.70
N ALA A 245 -6.89 12.72 -11.55
CA ALA A 245 -6.54 13.96 -12.23
C ALA A 245 -6.53 13.78 -13.76
N HIS A 246 -6.90 14.83 -14.48
CA HIS A 246 -6.99 14.85 -15.95
C HIS A 246 -6.02 15.90 -16.54
N PRO A 247 -5.11 15.52 -17.45
CA PRO A 247 -4.24 16.47 -18.13
C PRO A 247 -5.03 17.32 -19.13
N VAL A 248 -5.05 18.64 -18.94
CA VAL A 248 -5.73 19.58 -19.86
C VAL A 248 -4.76 20.24 -20.86
N ASP A 249 -3.46 20.23 -20.54
CA ASP A 249 -2.36 20.47 -21.48
C ASP A 249 -1.10 19.70 -21.02
N VAL A 250 0.08 20.01 -21.58
CA VAL A 250 1.35 19.32 -21.29
C VAL A 250 1.87 19.57 -19.85
N TYR A 251 1.51 20.71 -19.26
CA TYR A 251 1.98 21.17 -17.94
C TYR A 251 0.86 21.34 -16.92
N THR A 252 -0.40 21.26 -17.34
CA THR A 252 -1.57 21.57 -16.51
C THR A 252 -2.48 20.36 -16.35
N ALA A 253 -2.79 20.04 -15.10
CA ALA A 253 -3.79 19.06 -14.67
C ALA A 253 -5.04 19.77 -14.13
N ARG A 254 -6.17 19.07 -14.11
CA ARG A 254 -7.29 19.39 -13.19
C ARG A 254 -7.74 18.15 -12.43
N CYS A 255 -8.31 18.33 -11.25
CA CYS A 255 -9.05 17.27 -10.57
C CYS A 255 -10.31 16.89 -11.35
N ALA A 256 -10.56 15.59 -11.51
CA ALA A 256 -11.64 15.06 -12.35
C ALA A 256 -12.26 13.81 -11.71
N VAL A 257 -13.41 13.37 -12.22
CA VAL A 257 -14.10 12.13 -11.83
C VAL A 257 -14.29 11.21 -13.03
N ALA A 258 -14.55 9.93 -12.78
CA ALA A 258 -14.99 9.00 -13.80
C ALA A 258 -16.45 9.31 -14.16
N SER A 259 -16.73 9.56 -15.45
CA SER A 259 -18.12 9.73 -15.95
C SER A 259 -18.79 8.38 -16.21
N SER A 260 -18.01 7.40 -16.66
CA SER A 260 -18.48 6.04 -16.96
C SER A 260 -17.30 5.08 -17.07
N VAL A 261 -17.58 3.78 -16.97
CA VAL A 261 -16.60 2.73 -17.27
C VAL A 261 -17.05 2.00 -18.53
N TYR A 262 -16.22 1.99 -19.57
CA TYR A 262 -16.46 1.24 -20.80
C TYR A 262 -15.60 -0.03 -20.80
N GLY A 263 -16.11 -1.12 -21.35
CA GLY A 263 -15.36 -2.37 -21.48
C GLY A 263 -16.16 -3.40 -22.25
N TYR A 264 -15.75 -4.66 -22.20
CA TYR A 264 -16.35 -5.74 -22.98
C TYR A 264 -17.08 -6.70 -22.04
N PRO A 265 -18.41 -6.81 -22.11
CA PRO A 265 -19.15 -7.81 -21.35
C PRO A 265 -18.72 -9.25 -21.70
N ILE A 266 -18.96 -10.18 -20.79
CA ILE A 266 -18.67 -11.61 -20.99
C ILE A 266 -19.35 -12.11 -22.27
N ASN A 267 -18.61 -12.86 -23.09
CA ASN A 267 -19.03 -13.35 -24.42
C ASN A 267 -19.34 -12.26 -25.46
N SER A 268 -19.01 -10.99 -25.20
CA SER A 268 -19.20 -9.89 -26.15
C SER A 268 -17.93 -9.57 -26.94
N THR A 269 -18.08 -9.36 -28.25
CA THR A 269 -17.06 -8.75 -29.12
C THR A 269 -17.20 -7.23 -29.20
N THR A 270 -18.40 -6.70 -28.94
CA THR A 270 -18.67 -5.27 -28.87
C THR A 270 -18.49 -4.77 -27.44
N GLY A 271 -17.76 -3.67 -27.28
CA GLY A 271 -17.67 -3.01 -25.98
C GLY A 271 -18.90 -2.14 -25.70
N SER A 272 -19.22 -1.96 -24.43
CA SER A 272 -20.34 -1.16 -23.94
C SER A 272 -19.98 -0.43 -22.65
N THR A 273 -20.81 0.52 -22.24
CA THR A 273 -20.76 1.05 -20.87
C THR A 273 -21.11 -0.07 -19.88
N LEU A 274 -20.26 -0.29 -18.90
CA LEU A 274 -20.42 -1.28 -17.85
C LEU A 274 -21.08 -0.64 -16.63
N VAL A 275 -22.08 -1.32 -16.08
CA VAL A 275 -22.71 -0.94 -14.81
C VAL A 275 -21.87 -1.53 -13.66
N LYS A 276 -21.80 -0.83 -12.52
CA LYS A 276 -21.18 -1.35 -11.28
C LYS A 276 -21.74 -2.75 -10.97
N PRO A 277 -20.89 -3.77 -10.70
CA PRO A 277 -19.47 -3.72 -10.31
C PRO A 277 -18.43 -3.70 -11.45
N TYR A 278 -18.82 -3.35 -12.67
CA TYR A 278 -17.96 -3.26 -13.86
C TYR A 278 -17.44 -4.64 -14.32
N VAL A 279 -18.38 -5.57 -14.49
CA VAL A 279 -18.13 -6.92 -15.02
C VAL A 279 -17.59 -6.83 -16.44
N CYS A 280 -16.52 -7.56 -16.73
CA CYS A 280 -15.89 -7.63 -18.05
C CYS A 280 -15.42 -9.06 -18.38
N ASP A 281 -15.12 -9.27 -19.66
CA ASP A 281 -14.50 -10.48 -20.22
C ASP A 281 -12.98 -10.47 -19.98
N PRO A 282 -12.43 -11.36 -19.14
CA PRO A 282 -10.99 -11.43 -18.87
C PRO A 282 -10.23 -12.32 -19.87
N THR A 283 -10.91 -12.95 -20.83
CA THR A 283 -10.30 -13.96 -21.72
C THR A 283 -9.37 -13.37 -22.78
N ASP A 284 -9.56 -12.09 -23.14
CA ASP A 284 -8.73 -11.37 -24.11
C ASP A 284 -8.01 -10.20 -23.44
N VAL A 285 -6.70 -10.34 -23.25
CA VAL A 285 -5.82 -9.31 -22.64
C VAL A 285 -5.77 -7.98 -23.42
N ASN A 286 -6.24 -7.96 -24.67
CA ASN A 286 -6.34 -6.75 -25.48
C ASN A 286 -7.66 -5.98 -25.21
N LYS A 287 -8.70 -6.65 -24.69
CA LYS A 287 -9.99 -6.05 -24.29
C LYS A 287 -9.87 -5.37 -22.92
N LYS A 288 -9.17 -4.25 -22.86
CA LYS A 288 -9.08 -3.44 -21.64
C LYS A 288 -10.39 -2.71 -21.33
N CYS A 289 -10.65 -2.50 -20.04
CA CYS A 289 -11.60 -1.48 -19.62
C CYS A 289 -11.00 -0.07 -19.82
N LYS A 290 -11.88 0.90 -20.02
CA LYS A 290 -11.57 2.33 -20.12
C LYS A 290 -12.43 3.09 -19.13
N ILE A 291 -11.81 3.64 -18.09
CA ILE A 291 -12.48 4.55 -17.16
C ILE A 291 -12.53 5.91 -17.87
N ILE A 292 -13.70 6.29 -18.37
CA ILE A 292 -13.91 7.52 -19.13
C ILE A 292 -13.93 8.68 -18.16
N ILE A 293 -13.12 9.70 -18.42
CA ILE A 293 -13.00 10.86 -17.55
C ILE A 293 -14.11 11.85 -17.90
N ASP A 294 -14.76 12.45 -16.90
CA ASP A 294 -15.73 13.52 -17.12
C ASP A 294 -15.03 14.75 -17.71
N THR A 295 -15.31 15.10 -18.97
CA THR A 295 -14.76 16.25 -19.70
C THR A 295 -15.64 17.50 -19.61
N THR A 296 -16.70 17.48 -18.80
CA THR A 296 -17.57 18.65 -18.56
C THR A 296 -16.75 19.85 -18.06
N GLY A 297 -17.00 21.02 -18.62
CA GLY A 297 -16.29 22.27 -18.30
C GLY A 297 -14.98 22.50 -19.05
N LEU A 298 -14.53 21.56 -19.90
CA LEU A 298 -13.39 21.81 -20.79
C LEU A 298 -13.77 22.69 -21.99
N ASN A 299 -12.85 23.58 -22.39
CA ASN A 299 -12.98 24.34 -23.64
C ASN A 299 -12.57 23.52 -24.88
N SER A 300 -12.84 24.03 -26.08
CA SER A 300 -12.56 23.33 -27.34
C SER A 300 -11.10 22.91 -27.51
N THR A 301 -10.15 23.75 -27.14
CA THR A 301 -8.70 23.44 -27.20
C THR A 301 -8.33 22.31 -26.22
N GLN A 302 -8.90 22.32 -25.01
CA GLN A 302 -8.69 21.28 -24.01
C GLN A 302 -9.36 19.95 -24.41
N LEU A 303 -10.55 20.00 -25.03
CA LEU A 303 -11.21 18.82 -25.60
C LEU A 303 -10.38 18.23 -26.76
N GLN A 304 -9.80 19.06 -27.62
CA GLN A 304 -8.87 18.64 -28.67
C GLN A 304 -7.56 18.06 -28.10
N TYR A 305 -7.09 18.56 -26.95
CA TYR A 305 -5.94 17.98 -26.26
C TYR A 305 -6.27 16.62 -25.63
N ALA A 306 -7.44 16.49 -25.00
CA ALA A 306 -7.93 15.30 -24.31
C ALA A 306 -8.31 14.15 -25.27
N SER A 307 -8.72 14.46 -26.50
CA SER A 307 -9.04 13.44 -27.52
C SER A 307 -7.80 12.78 -28.15
N GLN A 308 -6.60 13.27 -27.86
CA GLN A 308 -5.34 12.69 -28.35
C GLN A 308 -4.85 11.56 -27.44
N GLY A 309 -4.59 10.38 -28.02
CA GLY A 309 -4.00 9.25 -27.30
C GLY A 309 -4.88 8.74 -26.16
N LYS A 310 -4.29 8.60 -24.96
CA LYS A 310 -4.94 8.07 -23.76
C LYS A 310 -5.26 9.14 -22.71
N ARG A 311 -5.63 10.36 -23.13
CA ARG A 311 -5.84 11.48 -22.19
C ARG A 311 -7.28 11.58 -21.65
N GLY A 312 -8.29 11.26 -22.46
CA GLY A 312 -9.70 11.26 -22.05
C GLY A 312 -10.19 10.01 -21.29
N TYR A 313 -9.33 9.01 -21.07
CA TYR A 313 -9.69 7.78 -20.36
C TYR A 313 -8.47 7.10 -19.75
N VAL A 314 -8.67 6.39 -18.63
CA VAL A 314 -7.64 5.52 -18.01
C VAL A 314 -7.86 4.08 -18.50
N GLU A 315 -6.83 3.46 -19.08
CA GLU A 315 -6.88 2.03 -19.44
C GLU A 315 -6.55 1.14 -18.24
N VAL A 316 -7.43 0.17 -17.94
CA VAL A 316 -7.18 -0.86 -16.93
C VAL A 316 -7.51 -2.24 -17.49
N PHE A 317 -6.71 -3.24 -17.14
CA PHE A 317 -6.98 -4.62 -17.57
C PHE A 317 -8.26 -5.16 -16.92
N CYS A 318 -9.00 -6.00 -17.64
CA CYS A 318 -9.98 -6.87 -17.01
C CYS A 318 -9.22 -7.96 -16.23
N LYS A 319 -9.49 -8.10 -14.93
CA LYS A 319 -8.86 -9.11 -14.06
C LYS A 319 -9.88 -10.19 -13.71
N CYS A 320 -9.45 -11.45 -13.71
CA CYS A 320 -10.30 -12.58 -13.30
C CYS A 320 -10.74 -12.44 -11.83
N SER A 321 -11.97 -12.86 -11.55
CA SER A 321 -12.57 -12.85 -10.21
C SER A 321 -12.06 -13.92 -9.25
N LEU A 322 -11.33 -14.94 -9.75
CA LEU A 322 -11.00 -16.18 -9.03
C LEU A 322 -12.21 -17.03 -8.61
N ALA A 323 -13.42 -16.75 -9.12
CA ALA A 323 -14.58 -17.60 -8.90
C ALA A 323 -14.40 -18.98 -9.56
N GLY A 324 -14.75 -20.05 -8.85
CA GLY A 324 -14.69 -21.41 -9.38
C GLY A 324 -15.90 -21.79 -10.26
N GLY A 325 -15.81 -22.95 -10.90
CA GLY A 325 -16.92 -23.58 -11.62
C GLY A 325 -17.48 -22.74 -12.77
N SER A 326 -18.80 -22.61 -12.85
CA SER A 326 -19.52 -21.89 -13.91
C SER A 326 -19.28 -20.37 -13.92
N GLN A 327 -18.61 -19.82 -12.91
CA GLN A 327 -18.23 -18.39 -12.83
C GLN A 327 -16.75 -18.13 -13.17
N SER A 328 -15.99 -19.15 -13.59
CA SER A 328 -14.56 -19.06 -13.92
C SER A 328 -14.18 -18.00 -14.96
N ASN A 329 -15.09 -17.66 -15.87
CA ASN A 329 -14.90 -16.64 -16.91
C ASN A 329 -15.40 -15.24 -16.51
N VAL A 330 -15.77 -15.00 -15.25
CA VAL A 330 -16.17 -13.68 -14.74
C VAL A 330 -14.94 -12.86 -14.37
N GLY A 331 -14.78 -11.70 -15.00
CA GLY A 331 -13.77 -10.70 -14.65
C GLY A 331 -14.38 -9.36 -14.27
N PHE A 332 -13.56 -8.49 -13.69
CA PHE A 332 -13.91 -7.11 -13.34
C PHE A 332 -12.76 -6.16 -13.72
N CYS A 333 -13.08 -4.89 -13.99
CA CYS A 333 -12.07 -3.89 -14.31
C CYS A 333 -11.08 -3.73 -13.13
N GLY A 334 -9.77 -3.84 -13.42
CA GLY A 334 -8.74 -4.05 -12.40
C GLY A 334 -8.33 -2.84 -11.55
N SER A 335 -9.02 -1.70 -11.71
CA SER A 335 -9.02 -0.53 -10.83
C SER A 335 -10.32 0.25 -11.05
N VAL A 336 -10.69 1.07 -10.06
CA VAL A 336 -11.91 1.91 -10.06
C VAL A 336 -11.59 3.38 -9.73
N ILE A 337 -10.36 3.83 -10.00
CA ILE A 337 -9.92 5.22 -9.82
C ILE A 337 -10.94 6.25 -10.33
N GLY A 338 -11.21 7.29 -9.54
CA GLY A 338 -12.12 8.38 -9.90
C GLY A 338 -13.62 8.05 -9.81
N THR A 339 -14.00 6.82 -9.45
CA THR A 339 -15.39 6.46 -9.09
C THR A 339 -15.71 6.81 -7.63
N ASP A 340 -16.97 6.72 -7.24
CA ASP A 340 -17.40 6.91 -5.86
C ASP A 340 -16.73 5.92 -4.89
N ASP A 341 -16.49 4.67 -5.29
CA ASP A 341 -15.84 3.68 -4.40
C ASP A 341 -14.40 4.09 -4.08
N TYR A 342 -13.65 4.55 -5.07
CA TYR A 342 -12.28 5.05 -4.89
C TYR A 342 -12.25 6.37 -4.13
N THR A 343 -13.17 7.30 -4.44
CA THR A 343 -13.36 8.57 -3.73
C THR A 343 -13.59 8.34 -2.23
N ASN A 344 -14.49 7.41 -1.89
CA ASN A 344 -14.75 7.05 -0.49
C ASN A 344 -13.53 6.39 0.19
N ALA A 345 -12.76 5.58 -0.54
CA ALA A 345 -11.54 4.98 -0.01
C ALA A 345 -10.45 6.02 0.28
N VAL A 346 -10.12 6.90 -0.67
CA VAL A 346 -9.08 7.92 -0.45
C VAL A 346 -9.50 8.98 0.58
N ALA A 347 -10.78 9.31 0.68
CA ALA A 347 -11.31 10.17 1.74
C ALA A 347 -11.16 9.52 3.13
N SER A 348 -11.41 8.21 3.25
CA SER A 348 -11.19 7.47 4.50
C SER A 348 -9.70 7.39 4.87
N LEU A 349 -8.81 7.17 3.89
CA LEU A 349 -7.37 7.20 4.08
C LEU A 349 -6.87 8.58 4.53
N LEU A 350 -7.40 9.67 3.95
CA LEU A 350 -7.02 11.04 4.32
C LEU A 350 -7.28 11.32 5.82
N ASN A 351 -8.39 10.84 6.38
CA ASN A 351 -8.70 10.98 7.81
C ASN A 351 -7.65 10.28 8.70
N VAL A 352 -7.08 9.17 8.24
CA VAL A 352 -5.97 8.48 8.91
C VAL A 352 -4.69 9.30 8.80
N LEU A 353 -4.33 9.72 7.58
CA LEU A 353 -3.09 10.46 7.29
C LEU A 353 -3.01 11.80 8.05
N GLN A 354 -4.14 12.54 8.17
CA GLN A 354 -4.19 13.82 8.89
C GLN A 354 -3.93 13.69 10.40
N LYS A 355 -4.21 12.53 10.98
CA LYS A 355 -4.06 12.26 12.42
C LYS A 355 -2.80 11.44 12.73
N SER A 356 -2.19 10.82 11.71
CA SER A 356 -0.99 10.01 11.83
C SER A 356 0.25 10.81 12.22
N LYS A 357 0.96 10.30 13.22
CA LYS A 357 2.30 10.75 13.64
C LYS A 357 3.38 9.70 13.33
N CYS A 358 3.09 8.71 12.48
CA CYS A 358 4.09 7.75 12.02
C CYS A 358 5.10 8.41 11.08
N HIS A 359 6.19 7.71 10.81
CA HIS A 359 7.19 8.14 9.83
C HIS A 359 6.56 8.20 8.42
N THR A 360 6.98 9.12 7.54
CA THR A 360 6.32 9.30 6.22
C THR A 360 6.43 8.06 5.32
N LEU A 361 7.48 7.25 5.49
CA LEU A 361 7.61 5.95 4.81
C LEU A 361 6.58 4.90 5.26
N ASP A 362 5.93 5.10 6.41
CA ASP A 362 4.86 4.25 6.97
C ASP A 362 3.45 4.78 6.62
N ARG A 363 3.33 5.93 5.92
CA ARG A 363 2.03 6.59 5.65
C ARG A 363 1.05 5.67 4.92
N ASP A 364 1.57 4.92 3.94
CA ASP A 364 0.80 4.03 3.08
C ASP A 364 0.64 2.61 3.69
N ASP A 365 1.33 2.31 4.81
CA ASP A 365 1.17 1.05 5.57
C ASP A 365 0.10 1.18 6.66
N LEU A 366 -1.11 0.67 6.40
CA LEU A 366 -2.21 0.69 7.37
C LEU A 366 -1.93 -0.15 8.63
N ARG A 367 -0.97 -1.10 8.60
CA ARG A 367 -0.47 -1.80 9.79
C ARG A 367 0.37 -0.87 10.69
N SER A 368 1.02 0.15 10.12
CA SER A 368 1.68 1.23 10.86
C SER A 368 0.67 2.18 11.47
N GLN A 369 -0.42 2.48 10.76
CA GLN A 369 -1.47 3.37 11.26
C GLN A 369 -2.24 2.81 12.48
N LYS A 370 -2.07 1.52 12.77
CA LYS A 370 -2.57 0.82 13.97
C LYS A 370 -1.69 1.02 15.22
N ASP A 371 -0.42 1.36 15.05
CA ASP A 371 0.54 1.49 16.16
C ASP A 371 0.38 2.80 16.94
N PRO A 372 1.07 3.00 18.08
CA PRO A 372 1.05 4.24 18.86
C PRO A 372 1.46 5.51 18.10
N CYS A 373 2.21 5.38 17.00
CA CYS A 373 2.48 6.51 16.11
C CYS A 373 1.28 6.87 15.22
N GLY A 374 0.39 5.93 14.95
CA GLY A 374 -0.75 6.10 14.06
C GLY A 374 -1.96 6.67 14.79
N ILE A 375 -3.15 6.32 14.30
CA ILE A 375 -4.42 6.69 14.93
C ILE A 375 -4.89 5.62 15.94
N GLY A 376 -4.30 4.42 15.87
CA GLY A 376 -4.64 3.29 16.72
C GLY A 376 -6.00 2.66 16.40
N THR A 377 -6.34 1.61 17.15
CA THR A 377 -7.62 0.87 16.99
C THR A 377 -8.79 1.47 17.77
N LYS A 378 -8.59 2.56 18.53
CA LYS A 378 -9.64 3.16 19.37
C LYS A 378 -10.76 3.84 18.59
N ASN A 379 -10.50 4.18 17.32
CA ASN A 379 -11.45 4.84 16.43
C ASN A 379 -11.83 3.90 15.28
N GLU A 380 -13.14 3.84 14.98
CA GLU A 380 -13.70 3.15 13.80
C GLU A 380 -13.12 3.67 12.47
N GLU A 381 -12.58 4.89 12.46
CA GLU A 381 -11.91 5.53 11.32
C GLU A 381 -10.80 4.66 10.71
N TRP A 382 -10.00 3.98 11.56
CA TRP A 382 -8.94 3.09 11.08
C TRP A 382 -9.52 1.86 10.39
N ARG A 383 -10.52 1.21 11.01
CA ARG A 383 -11.19 0.04 10.43
C ARG A 383 -11.84 0.39 9.09
N PHE A 384 -12.57 1.50 9.03
CA PHE A 384 -13.23 1.95 7.81
C PHE A 384 -12.22 2.23 6.70
N ALA A 385 -11.09 2.88 7.01
CA ALA A 385 -10.02 3.09 6.03
C ALA A 385 -9.40 1.79 5.53
N VAL A 386 -9.13 0.83 6.41
CA VAL A 386 -8.64 -0.51 6.04
C VAL A 386 -9.64 -1.22 5.13
N GLU A 387 -10.91 -1.33 5.53
CA GLU A 387 -11.95 -2.00 4.74
C GLU A 387 -12.15 -1.34 3.36
N LYS A 388 -12.13 0.00 3.28
CA LYS A 388 -12.30 0.72 2.02
C LYS A 388 -11.08 0.64 1.10
N MET A 389 -9.86 0.77 1.64
CA MET A 389 -8.63 0.62 0.84
C MET A 389 -8.48 -0.82 0.33
N PHE A 390 -8.71 -1.82 1.19
CA PHE A 390 -8.74 -3.23 0.80
C PHE A 390 -9.71 -3.47 -0.36
N ASN A 391 -10.92 -2.92 -0.27
CA ASN A 391 -11.96 -3.10 -1.28
C ASN A 391 -11.60 -2.50 -2.65
N VAL A 392 -10.80 -1.43 -2.72
CA VAL A 392 -10.39 -0.85 -4.01
C VAL A 392 -9.09 -1.45 -4.54
N THR A 393 -8.15 -1.84 -3.68
CA THR A 393 -6.94 -2.58 -4.06
C THR A 393 -7.29 -3.95 -4.66
N TYR A 394 -8.28 -4.63 -4.08
CA TYR A 394 -8.69 -5.98 -4.46
C TYR A 394 -10.07 -6.02 -5.14
N TRP A 395 -10.42 -4.94 -5.85
CA TRP A 395 -11.75 -4.72 -6.44
C TRP A 395 -12.32 -5.96 -7.16
N GLN A 396 -11.51 -6.64 -7.97
CA GLN A 396 -11.92 -7.82 -8.74
C GLN A 396 -12.28 -9.06 -7.89
N TYR A 397 -11.74 -9.17 -6.68
CA TYR A 397 -11.92 -10.33 -5.81
C TYR A 397 -13.09 -10.15 -4.83
N ILE A 398 -13.39 -8.91 -4.44
CA ILE A 398 -14.43 -8.63 -3.44
C ILE A 398 -15.87 -8.78 -3.98
N GLN A 399 -16.07 -8.79 -5.31
CA GLN A 399 -17.40 -8.81 -5.92
C GLN A 399 -18.09 -10.18 -5.85
N VAL A 400 -17.32 -11.25 -5.59
CA VAL A 400 -17.83 -12.62 -5.49
C VAL A 400 -17.73 -13.07 -4.04
N GLY A 401 -18.86 -13.23 -3.35
CA GLY A 401 -18.90 -13.39 -1.89
C GLY A 401 -18.09 -14.57 -1.32
N SER A 402 -17.97 -15.68 -2.06
CA SER A 402 -17.13 -16.82 -1.69
C SER A 402 -15.63 -16.49 -1.79
N VAL A 403 -15.22 -15.82 -2.86
CA VAL A 403 -13.84 -15.33 -3.07
C VAL A 403 -13.49 -14.27 -2.03
N TYR A 404 -14.37 -13.29 -1.82
CA TYR A 404 -14.21 -12.26 -0.78
C TYR A 404 -13.97 -12.88 0.60
N SER A 405 -14.82 -13.82 1.01
CA SER A 405 -14.72 -14.50 2.31
C SER A 405 -13.41 -15.29 2.49
N CYS A 406 -12.80 -15.74 1.38
CA CYS A 406 -11.50 -16.40 1.36
C CYS A 406 -10.36 -15.38 1.44
N ILE A 407 -10.31 -14.44 0.48
CA ILE A 407 -9.23 -13.46 0.35
C ILE A 407 -9.17 -12.51 1.55
N TYR A 408 -10.31 -12.11 2.12
CA TYR A 408 -10.37 -11.32 3.35
C TYR A 408 -9.78 -12.04 4.59
N LYS A 409 -9.64 -13.38 4.55
CA LYS A 409 -8.95 -14.16 5.59
C LYS A 409 -7.48 -14.43 5.26
N ILE A 410 -7.06 -14.34 4.00
CA ILE A 410 -5.70 -14.67 3.55
C ILE A 410 -4.82 -13.42 3.48
N PHE A 411 -5.33 -12.30 2.95
CA PHE A 411 -4.51 -11.13 2.63
C PHE A 411 -4.16 -10.33 3.89
N GLY A 412 -2.87 -9.99 4.03
CA GLY A 412 -2.29 -9.49 5.29
C GLY A 412 -2.71 -8.07 5.67
N ASP A 413 -3.19 -7.28 4.71
CA ASP A 413 -3.68 -5.91 4.86
C ASP A 413 -5.21 -5.83 5.06
N SER A 414 -5.93 -6.96 4.96
CA SER A 414 -7.33 -7.06 5.38
C SER A 414 -7.50 -6.69 6.85
N TRP A 415 -8.65 -6.12 7.22
CA TRP A 415 -8.94 -5.81 8.62
C TRP A 415 -8.89 -7.05 9.52
N TYR A 416 -9.32 -8.21 9.00
CA TYR A 416 -9.24 -9.49 9.72
C TYR A 416 -7.79 -9.81 10.14
N ASN A 417 -6.85 -9.85 9.19
CA ASN A 417 -5.44 -10.17 9.50
C ASN A 417 -4.73 -9.05 10.27
N LEU A 418 -5.02 -7.78 9.96
CA LEU A 418 -4.48 -6.66 10.74
C LEU A 418 -4.99 -6.68 12.19
N ASN A 419 -6.20 -7.21 12.46
CA ASN A 419 -6.74 -7.31 13.81
C ASN A 419 -6.39 -8.62 14.55
N LEU A 420 -6.12 -9.74 13.87
CA LEU A 420 -5.71 -11.01 14.52
C LEU A 420 -4.48 -10.86 15.41
N ASN A 421 -3.53 -10.00 15.03
CA ASN A 421 -2.37 -9.64 15.85
C ASN A 421 -2.74 -9.08 17.25
N THR A 422 -3.95 -8.54 17.44
CA THR A 422 -4.45 -8.10 18.75
C THR A 422 -4.87 -9.28 19.63
N ALA A 423 -5.54 -10.29 19.04
CA ALA A 423 -6.12 -11.41 19.77
C ALA A 423 -5.06 -12.30 20.43
N TYR A 424 -3.93 -12.53 19.75
CA TYR A 424 -2.82 -13.34 20.28
C TYR A 424 -2.13 -12.70 21.51
N LEU A 425 -2.05 -11.37 21.56
CA LEU A 425 -1.53 -10.64 22.72
C LEU A 425 -2.48 -10.71 23.94
N LEU A 426 -3.79 -10.82 23.70
CA LEU A 426 -4.78 -10.98 24.76
C LEU A 426 -4.83 -12.41 25.29
N SER A 427 -4.83 -13.42 24.42
CA SER A 427 -4.88 -14.83 24.84
C SER A 427 -3.67 -15.24 25.69
N THR A 428 -2.45 -14.83 25.29
CA THR A 428 -1.23 -15.09 26.07
C THR A 428 -1.26 -14.43 27.45
N SER A 429 -1.94 -13.28 27.61
CA SER A 429 -2.08 -12.59 28.90
C SER A 429 -3.03 -13.31 29.86
N VAL A 430 -4.10 -13.94 29.34
CA VAL A 430 -5.09 -14.68 30.14
C VAL A 430 -4.52 -15.99 30.69
N VAL A 431 -3.72 -16.72 29.89
CA VAL A 431 -3.10 -18.00 30.30
C VAL A 431 -2.13 -17.82 31.48
N ILE A 432 -1.40 -16.70 31.53
CA ILE A 432 -0.50 -16.41 32.66
C ILE A 432 -1.30 -16.16 33.95
N PHE A 433 -2.45 -15.48 33.85
CA PHE A 433 -3.30 -15.20 35.02
C PHE A 433 -3.91 -16.47 35.63
N SER A 434 -4.36 -17.42 34.81
CA SER A 434 -4.91 -18.69 35.32
C SER A 434 -3.84 -19.61 35.92
N VAL A 435 -2.61 -19.60 35.40
CA VAL A 435 -1.48 -20.35 36.01
C VAL A 435 -1.09 -19.76 37.38
N VAL A 436 -1.01 -18.42 37.50
CA VAL A 436 -0.67 -17.77 38.78
C VAL A 436 -1.76 -18.01 39.83
N PHE A 437 -3.04 -17.87 39.48
CA PHE A 437 -4.13 -18.17 40.42
C PHE A 437 -4.20 -19.65 40.81
N GLY A 438 -3.90 -20.57 39.88
CA GLY A 438 -3.82 -22.01 40.17
C GLY A 438 -2.74 -22.37 41.18
N MET A 439 -1.59 -21.68 41.16
CA MET A 439 -0.53 -21.88 42.16
C MET A 439 -0.91 -21.32 43.54
N VAL A 440 -1.61 -20.17 43.58
CA VAL A 440 -2.06 -19.57 44.86
C VAL A 440 -3.14 -20.44 45.54
N SER A 441 -4.04 -21.07 44.78
CA SER A 441 -5.06 -21.96 45.36
C SER A 441 -4.51 -23.30 45.88
N TYR A 442 -3.36 -23.77 45.39
CA TYR A 442 -2.66 -24.94 45.93
C TYR A 442 -1.83 -24.65 47.19
N GLY A 443 -1.54 -23.37 47.49
CA GLY A 443 -0.74 -22.96 48.64
C GLY A 443 -1.47 -22.95 50.00
N SER A 444 -2.74 -23.36 50.04
CA SER A 444 -3.58 -23.35 51.27
C SER A 444 -3.98 -24.76 51.75
N TRP A 445 -3.26 -25.80 51.31
CA TRP A 445 -3.45 -27.21 51.69
C TRP A 445 -2.16 -27.87 52.21
N ILE A 446 -1.30 -27.07 52.85
CA ILE A 446 -0.17 -27.47 53.70
C ILE A 446 -0.19 -26.57 54.93
#